data_AF-A0A7J7CY49-F1
#
_entry.id   AF-A0A7J7CY49-F1
#
_cell.length_a   1.000
_cell.length_b   1.000
_cell.length_c   1.000
_cell.angle_alpha   90.00
_cell.angle_beta   90.00
_cell.angle_gamma   90.00
#
_symmetry.space_group_name_H-M   'P 1'
#
loop_
_entity.id
_entity.type
_entity.pdbx_description
1 polymer ?
#
loop_
_entity_poly.entity_id
_entity_poly.type
_entity_poly.pdbx_seq_one_letter_code
_entity_poly.pdbx_strand_id
1 'polypeptide(L)'
;MASIAQKSALIICGDYMEDYEVMVPYVLLQSLGVRVDCVSPNKRPGDKCFTAVHDFMGFELYTELPGHFFTLNSDFNLVKPESYDALIVPGGRFTELLSDDDKVLKIVNIFAEADKPIFTSCHSQILLAAAGILKSKKCTAFTSLKPVIELAGGVWWEEPGVSSVRDITATVKDGNLISSIGWPGHGEYLKLLLHSIGAKVSRTRENSVLFICADYVEDYEINVPFRALQGLGCRVDAVSPTKTVAETCVTAIHDDEGGQICSEKRGHNFYVNANWSDVCVDKYDCIVFPGGRSPELLVSDEKVISLVKEFAEKGKVIAGIGQGQWVLAAAGVLKGKKCASSRGMKVIVKLAGGEVGESIEEGCVSHGKLVTATGWLALTDFVSQLSGVLGLSVVF
;
A
#
# COMPACT_ATOMS: atom_id res chain seq x y z
N MET A 1 -2.11 -13.90 -32.30
CA MET A 1 -2.32 -13.77 -30.84
C MET A 1 -2.88 -12.39 -30.61
N ALA A 2 -4.13 -12.27 -30.16
CA ALA A 2 -4.68 -10.96 -29.79
C ALA A 2 -3.81 -10.40 -28.66
N SER A 3 -3.28 -9.19 -28.83
CA SER A 3 -2.60 -8.48 -27.74
C SER A 3 -3.60 -8.38 -26.58
N ILE A 4 -3.29 -8.94 -25.42
CA ILE A 4 -4.07 -8.69 -24.21
C ILE A 4 -4.09 -7.17 -24.03
N ALA A 5 -5.28 -6.58 -24.03
CA ALA A 5 -5.41 -5.14 -23.84
C ALA A 5 -4.88 -4.81 -22.45
N GLN A 6 -3.86 -3.95 -22.37
CA GLN A 6 -3.30 -3.51 -21.11
C GLN A 6 -4.38 -2.73 -20.33
N LYS A 7 -4.67 -3.16 -19.10
CA LYS A 7 -5.60 -2.46 -18.21
C LYS A 7 -5.04 -1.13 -17.76
N SER A 8 -5.94 -0.22 -17.40
CA SER A 8 -5.59 1.16 -17.10
C SER A 8 -6.45 1.76 -15.99
N ALA A 9 -5.86 2.58 -15.14
CA ALA A 9 -6.54 3.31 -14.07
C ALA A 9 -6.08 4.77 -14.02
N LEU A 10 -7.00 5.66 -13.68
CA LEU A 10 -6.74 7.07 -13.41
C LEU A 10 -6.84 7.32 -11.90
N ILE A 11 -5.82 7.93 -11.29
CA ILE A 11 -5.87 8.42 -9.92
C ILE A 11 -5.94 9.96 -9.95
N ILE A 12 -7.00 10.52 -9.37
CA ILE A 12 -7.09 11.97 -9.16
C ILE A 12 -6.37 12.29 -7.84
N CYS A 13 -5.27 13.01 -7.96
CA CYS A 13 -4.40 13.41 -6.87
C CYS A 13 -4.58 14.90 -6.55
N GLY A 14 -4.05 15.32 -5.41
CA GLY A 14 -3.93 16.72 -5.03
C GLY A 14 -3.10 16.87 -3.75
N ASP A 15 -2.77 18.11 -3.40
CA ASP A 15 -2.07 18.39 -2.15
C ASP A 15 -2.96 18.07 -0.94
N TYR A 16 -2.37 17.44 0.07
CA TYR A 16 -3.04 16.89 1.26
C TYR A 16 -3.99 15.73 0.97
N MET A 17 -3.81 15.00 -0.13
CA MET A 17 -4.41 13.66 -0.25
C MET A 17 -3.80 12.71 0.79
N GLU A 18 -4.57 11.72 1.21
CA GLU A 18 -4.12 10.76 2.23
C GLU A 18 -3.03 9.84 1.63
N ASP A 19 -1.93 9.69 2.37
CA ASP A 19 -0.67 9.12 1.89
C ASP A 19 -0.78 7.64 1.48
N TYR A 20 -1.47 6.82 2.28
CA TYR A 20 -1.73 5.43 1.94
C TYR A 20 -2.79 5.27 0.87
N GLU A 21 -3.83 6.10 0.88
CA GLU A 21 -4.97 6.01 -0.05
C GLU A 21 -4.56 6.26 -1.50
N VAL A 22 -3.45 6.97 -1.73
CA VAL A 22 -2.83 7.08 -3.06
C VAL A 22 -1.80 5.97 -3.32
N MET A 23 -0.86 5.74 -2.40
CA MET A 23 0.33 4.91 -2.68
C MET A 23 0.00 3.42 -2.78
N VAL A 24 -0.87 2.92 -1.91
CA VAL A 24 -1.21 1.50 -1.84
C VAL A 24 -1.86 1.00 -3.15
N PRO A 25 -2.94 1.61 -3.67
CA PRO A 25 -3.52 1.18 -4.95
C PRO A 25 -2.58 1.42 -6.13
N TYR A 26 -1.80 2.52 -6.12
CA TYR A 26 -0.81 2.81 -7.15
C TYR A 26 0.21 1.67 -7.30
N VAL A 27 0.85 1.27 -6.20
CA VAL A 27 1.88 0.21 -6.20
C VAL A 27 1.29 -1.13 -6.61
N LEU A 28 0.14 -1.54 -6.07
CA LEU A 28 -0.45 -2.83 -6.42
C LEU A 28 -0.76 -2.90 -7.92
N LEU A 29 -1.45 -1.89 -8.46
CA LEU A 29 -1.81 -1.88 -9.88
C LEU A 29 -0.58 -1.91 -10.79
N GLN A 30 0.43 -1.07 -10.52
CA GLN A 30 1.66 -1.08 -11.30
C GLN A 30 2.42 -2.40 -11.20
N SER A 31 2.44 -3.05 -10.03
CA SER A 31 3.13 -4.33 -9.83
C SER A 31 2.56 -5.46 -10.70
N LEU A 32 1.32 -5.28 -11.17
CA LEU A 32 0.58 -6.20 -12.04
C LEU A 32 0.58 -5.75 -13.52
N GLY A 33 1.34 -4.70 -13.87
CA GLY A 33 1.44 -4.18 -15.23
C GLY A 33 0.24 -3.35 -15.70
N VAL A 34 -0.65 -2.95 -14.79
CA VAL A 34 -1.73 -2.00 -15.08
C VAL A 34 -1.11 -0.62 -15.28
N ARG A 35 -1.50 0.07 -16.36
CA ARG A 35 -1.11 1.47 -16.56
C ARG A 35 -1.85 2.34 -15.53
N VAL A 36 -1.11 3.09 -14.73
CA VAL A 36 -1.69 3.99 -13.73
C VAL A 36 -1.22 5.41 -13.98
N ASP A 37 -2.15 6.30 -14.31
CA ASP A 37 -1.88 7.72 -14.50
C ASP A 37 -2.35 8.48 -13.25
N CYS A 38 -1.43 9.14 -12.58
CA CYS A 38 -1.68 9.97 -11.40
C CYS A 38 -1.59 11.44 -11.80
N VAL A 39 -2.70 12.18 -11.64
CA VAL A 39 -2.86 13.54 -12.15
C VAL A 39 -3.40 14.46 -11.07
N SER A 40 -2.99 15.73 -11.07
CA SER A 40 -3.60 16.77 -10.25
C SER A 40 -3.86 18.00 -11.12
N PRO A 41 -5.01 18.68 -10.96
CA PRO A 41 -5.21 19.99 -11.58
C PRO A 41 -4.03 20.92 -11.28
N ASN A 42 -3.66 21.73 -12.27
CA ASN A 42 -2.59 22.74 -12.18
C ASN A 42 -1.17 22.22 -11.91
N LYS A 43 -0.93 20.90 -12.00
CA LYS A 43 0.40 20.28 -11.92
C LYS A 43 0.73 19.48 -13.16
N ARG A 44 2.02 19.25 -13.39
CA ARG A 44 2.59 18.54 -14.54
C ARG A 44 3.23 17.21 -14.10
N PRO A 45 3.48 16.28 -15.04
CA PRO A 45 4.32 15.12 -14.75
C PRO A 45 5.66 15.53 -14.14
N GLY A 46 6.08 14.86 -13.08
CA GLY A 46 7.28 15.18 -12.31
C GLY A 46 7.06 16.16 -11.15
N ASP A 47 5.95 16.89 -11.13
CA ASP A 47 5.59 17.71 -9.97
C ASP A 47 5.19 16.81 -8.79
N LYS A 48 5.45 17.30 -7.58
CA LYS A 48 5.13 16.61 -6.33
C LYS A 48 3.83 17.13 -5.72
N CYS A 49 3.02 16.22 -5.19
CA CYS A 49 1.96 16.53 -4.23
C CYS A 49 2.46 16.25 -2.82
N PHE A 50 2.17 17.17 -1.92
CA PHE A 50 2.30 16.93 -0.49
C PHE A 50 1.18 15.98 -0.07
N THR A 51 1.47 14.90 0.67
CA THR A 51 0.43 14.02 1.22
C THR A 51 0.25 14.23 2.72
N ALA A 52 -0.89 13.78 3.23
CA ALA A 52 -1.26 13.86 4.64
C ALA A 52 -1.32 12.45 5.25
N VAL A 53 -0.80 12.31 6.46
CA VAL A 53 -0.96 11.15 7.33
C VAL A 53 -2.12 11.45 8.27
N HIS A 54 -3.20 10.68 8.18
CA HIS A 54 -4.37 10.83 9.05
C HIS A 54 -4.45 9.68 10.04
N ASP A 55 -4.19 9.97 11.32
CA ASP A 55 -4.19 8.93 12.35
C ASP A 55 -4.68 9.41 13.72
N PHE A 56 -5.20 8.48 14.52
CA PHE A 56 -5.76 8.77 15.84
C PHE A 56 -4.66 8.77 16.91
N MET A 57 -4.25 9.96 17.35
CA MET A 57 -3.20 10.15 18.36
C MET A 57 -3.76 10.49 19.76
N GLY A 58 -4.91 9.94 20.12
CA GLY A 58 -5.56 10.15 21.43
C GLY A 58 -6.53 11.33 21.50
N PHE A 59 -6.93 11.87 20.35
CA PHE A 59 -7.93 12.94 20.22
C PHE A 59 -9.25 12.39 19.65
N GLU A 60 -10.34 13.15 19.80
CA GLU A 60 -11.68 12.78 19.30
C GLU A 60 -11.74 12.68 17.77
N LEU A 61 -10.85 13.41 17.07
CA LEU A 61 -10.66 13.36 15.63
C LEU A 61 -9.21 13.03 15.32
N TYR A 62 -8.95 12.52 14.11
CA TYR A 62 -7.60 12.22 13.67
C TYR A 62 -6.71 13.46 13.70
N THR A 63 -5.42 13.23 13.93
CA THR A 63 -4.35 14.22 13.75
C THR A 63 -3.85 14.13 12.31
N GLU A 64 -3.57 15.29 11.72
CA GLU A 64 -2.91 15.38 10.41
C GLU A 64 -1.42 15.63 10.59
N LEU A 65 -0.59 14.74 10.03
CA LEU A 65 0.86 14.89 9.97
C LEU A 65 1.33 14.98 8.50
N PRO A 66 2.51 15.56 8.24
CA PRO A 66 3.13 15.52 6.91
C PRO A 66 3.46 14.09 6.48
N GLY A 67 2.98 13.70 5.30
CA GLY A 67 3.33 12.43 4.66
C GLY A 67 4.56 12.52 3.76
N HIS A 68 4.68 11.56 2.84
CA HIS A 68 5.67 11.60 1.76
C HIS A 68 5.30 12.64 0.68
N PHE A 69 6.26 13.03 -0.15
CA PHE A 69 5.93 13.66 -1.42
C PHE A 69 5.56 12.60 -2.47
N PHE A 70 4.34 12.69 -2.98
CA PHE A 70 3.90 11.84 -4.08
C PHE A 70 4.19 12.50 -5.43
N THR A 71 4.98 11.85 -6.29
CA THR A 71 5.35 12.42 -7.61
C THR A 71 4.33 12.02 -8.68
N LEU A 72 3.75 13.01 -9.37
CA LEU A 72 2.80 12.79 -10.44
C LEU A 72 3.49 12.28 -11.71
N ASN A 73 2.82 11.45 -12.49
CA ASN A 73 3.40 10.81 -13.67
C ASN A 73 2.66 11.14 -14.98
N SER A 74 1.52 11.84 -14.93
CA SER A 74 0.71 12.16 -16.11
C SER A 74 0.15 13.59 -16.03
N ASP A 75 -0.19 14.16 -17.19
CA ASP A 75 -0.68 15.54 -17.30
C ASP A 75 -2.20 15.58 -17.26
N PHE A 76 -2.74 16.26 -16.26
CA PHE A 76 -4.19 16.42 -16.06
C PHE A 76 -4.90 16.95 -17.31
N ASN A 77 -4.29 17.86 -18.07
CA ASN A 77 -4.92 18.48 -19.24
C ASN A 77 -4.98 17.55 -20.46
N LEU A 78 -4.23 16.44 -20.44
CA LEU A 78 -4.19 15.45 -21.52
C LEU A 78 -5.05 14.21 -21.22
N VAL A 79 -5.69 14.16 -20.05
CA VAL A 79 -6.53 13.05 -19.62
C VAL A 79 -7.73 12.89 -20.55
N LYS A 80 -7.92 11.66 -21.02
CA LYS A 80 -9.13 11.20 -21.73
C LYS A 80 -9.81 10.13 -20.86
N PRO A 81 -10.82 10.50 -20.05
CA PRO A 81 -11.47 9.57 -19.10
C PRO A 81 -11.96 8.27 -19.75
N GLU A 82 -12.34 8.33 -21.03
CA GLU A 82 -12.84 7.21 -21.81
C GLU A 82 -11.77 6.13 -22.03
N SER A 83 -10.49 6.47 -21.94
CA SER A 83 -9.37 5.55 -22.16
C SER A 83 -8.99 4.69 -20.95
N TYR A 84 -9.57 4.94 -19.77
CA TYR A 84 -9.25 4.23 -18.53
C TYR A 84 -10.29 3.18 -18.18
N ASP A 85 -9.90 2.06 -17.57
CA ASP A 85 -10.83 1.02 -17.09
C ASP A 85 -11.43 1.38 -15.72
N ALA A 86 -10.74 2.14 -14.88
CA ALA A 86 -11.22 2.55 -13.56
C ALA A 86 -10.75 3.96 -13.15
N LEU A 87 -11.54 4.59 -12.28
CA LEU A 87 -11.21 5.82 -11.57
C LEU A 87 -10.95 5.52 -10.11
N ILE A 88 -9.88 6.08 -9.55
CA ILE A 88 -9.56 6.05 -8.14
C ILE A 88 -9.53 7.49 -7.65
N VAL A 89 -10.31 7.77 -6.61
CA VAL A 89 -10.29 9.03 -5.88
C VAL A 89 -9.89 8.68 -4.45
N PRO A 90 -8.64 8.95 -4.02
CA PRO A 90 -8.25 8.80 -2.63
C PRO A 90 -9.00 9.83 -1.76
N GLY A 91 -8.91 9.66 -0.45
CA GLY A 91 -9.36 10.65 0.52
C GLY A 91 -8.24 11.62 0.90
N GLY A 92 -8.36 12.21 2.07
CA GLY A 92 -7.57 13.37 2.48
C GLY A 92 -8.25 14.68 2.14
N ARG A 93 -7.59 15.80 2.44
CA ARG A 93 -8.21 17.13 2.41
C ARG A 93 -8.29 17.75 1.02
N PHE A 94 -7.51 17.25 0.07
CA PHE A 94 -7.52 17.76 -1.31
C PHE A 94 -8.92 17.70 -1.95
N THR A 95 -9.77 16.77 -1.48
CA THR A 95 -11.15 16.62 -1.96
C THR A 95 -11.98 17.86 -1.68
N GLU A 96 -11.73 18.58 -0.59
CA GLU A 96 -12.41 19.84 -0.28
C GLU A 96 -12.21 20.88 -1.40
N LEU A 97 -10.96 21.03 -1.84
CA LEU A 97 -10.58 21.96 -2.91
C LEU A 97 -11.10 21.50 -4.27
N LEU A 98 -10.92 20.22 -4.60
CA LEU A 98 -11.26 19.71 -5.93
C LEU A 98 -12.76 19.47 -6.14
N SER A 99 -13.57 19.56 -5.10
CA SER A 99 -15.03 19.49 -5.21
C SER A 99 -15.67 20.71 -5.89
N ASP A 100 -14.90 21.80 -6.08
CA ASP A 100 -15.33 23.00 -6.81
C ASP A 100 -14.64 23.12 -8.19
N ASP A 101 -13.88 22.11 -8.62
CA ASP A 101 -13.20 22.12 -9.93
C ASP A 101 -14.06 21.45 -11.01
N ASP A 102 -14.63 22.26 -11.91
CA ASP A 102 -15.49 21.81 -13.02
C ASP A 102 -14.85 20.70 -13.88
N LYS A 103 -13.54 20.73 -14.10
CA LYS A 103 -12.86 19.72 -14.93
C LYS A 103 -12.79 18.39 -14.18
N VAL A 104 -12.48 18.43 -12.88
CA VAL A 104 -12.47 17.23 -12.03
C VAL A 104 -13.87 16.63 -11.95
N LEU A 105 -14.89 17.44 -11.65
CA LEU A 105 -16.28 16.99 -11.58
C LEU A 105 -16.75 16.38 -12.91
N LYS A 106 -16.33 16.97 -14.04
CA LYS A 106 -16.62 16.42 -15.37
C LYS A 106 -15.98 15.06 -15.59
N ILE A 107 -14.72 14.87 -15.18
CA ILE A 107 -14.05 13.56 -15.27
C ILE A 107 -14.87 12.52 -14.48
N VAL A 108 -15.23 12.82 -13.23
CA VAL A 108 -16.01 11.91 -12.38
C VAL A 108 -17.36 11.55 -13.01
N ASN A 109 -18.06 12.53 -13.56
CA ASN A 109 -19.32 12.31 -14.26
C ASN A 109 -19.15 11.40 -15.49
N ILE A 110 -18.09 11.56 -16.28
CA ILE A 110 -17.84 10.69 -17.45
C ILE A 110 -17.66 9.22 -17.02
N PHE A 111 -16.93 8.95 -15.92
CA PHE A 111 -16.82 7.58 -15.40
C PHE A 111 -18.17 7.04 -14.91
N ALA A 112 -18.96 7.89 -14.23
CA ALA A 112 -20.27 7.50 -13.71
C ALA A 112 -21.28 7.20 -14.83
N GLU A 113 -21.34 8.05 -15.86
CA GLU A 113 -22.21 7.89 -17.04
C GLU A 113 -21.83 6.65 -17.87
N ALA A 114 -20.54 6.33 -17.93
CA ALA A 114 -20.03 5.15 -18.63
C ALA A 114 -20.16 3.84 -17.83
N ASP A 115 -20.76 3.87 -16.63
CA ASP A 115 -20.84 2.74 -15.68
C ASP A 115 -19.47 2.09 -15.39
N LYS A 116 -18.40 2.89 -15.46
CA LYS A 116 -17.04 2.43 -15.15
C LYS A 116 -16.82 2.42 -13.65
N PRO A 117 -16.04 1.46 -13.12
CA PRO A 117 -15.72 1.41 -11.70
C PRO A 117 -15.08 2.71 -11.18
N ILE A 118 -15.68 3.26 -10.12
CA ILE A 118 -15.18 4.41 -9.35
C ILE A 118 -14.88 3.94 -7.95
N PHE A 119 -13.63 4.04 -7.54
CA PHE A 119 -13.14 3.64 -6.24
C PHE A 119 -12.86 4.85 -5.36
N THR A 120 -13.46 4.88 -4.18
CA THR A 120 -13.39 5.99 -3.24
C THR A 120 -13.03 5.57 -1.83
N SER A 121 -12.45 6.48 -1.06
CA SER A 121 -12.10 6.23 0.33
C SER A 121 -12.18 7.50 1.17
N CYS A 122 -12.48 7.35 2.46
CA CYS A 122 -12.37 8.43 3.43
C CYS A 122 -13.18 9.70 3.07
N HIS A 123 -12.57 10.77 2.58
CA HIS A 123 -13.22 12.05 2.29
C HIS A 123 -13.65 12.25 0.82
N SER A 124 -13.35 11.32 -0.09
CA SER A 124 -13.69 11.46 -1.52
C SER A 124 -15.18 11.69 -1.79
N GLN A 125 -16.05 11.26 -0.87
CA GLN A 125 -17.49 11.39 -1.00
C GLN A 125 -17.96 12.85 -1.05
N ILE A 126 -17.15 13.81 -0.57
CA ILE A 126 -17.40 15.25 -0.80
C ILE A 126 -17.40 15.55 -2.30
N LEU A 127 -16.39 15.05 -3.02
CA LEU A 127 -16.23 15.25 -4.46
C LEU A 127 -17.35 14.55 -5.23
N LEU A 128 -17.73 13.34 -4.83
CA LEU A 128 -18.83 12.62 -5.46
C LEU A 128 -20.20 13.28 -5.22
N ALA A 129 -20.39 13.86 -4.02
CA ALA A 129 -21.57 14.65 -3.72
C ALA A 129 -21.64 15.89 -4.63
N ALA A 130 -20.53 16.63 -4.77
CA ALA A 130 -20.42 17.78 -5.66
C ALA A 130 -20.61 17.42 -7.14
N ALA A 131 -20.14 16.24 -7.56
CA ALA A 131 -20.37 15.72 -8.90
C ALA A 131 -21.84 15.29 -9.13
N GLY A 132 -22.66 15.22 -8.09
CA GLY A 132 -24.08 14.85 -8.17
C GLY A 132 -24.33 13.35 -8.34
N ILE A 133 -23.32 12.50 -8.14
CA ILE A 133 -23.41 11.06 -8.49
C ILE A 133 -23.82 10.15 -7.31
N LEU A 134 -24.05 10.71 -6.11
CA LEU A 134 -24.42 9.93 -4.92
C LEU A 134 -25.91 9.63 -4.80
N LYS A 135 -26.78 10.26 -5.59
CA LYS A 135 -28.23 10.11 -5.44
C LYS A 135 -28.65 8.64 -5.56
N SER A 136 -29.29 8.14 -4.51
CA SER A 136 -29.74 6.74 -4.35
C SER A 136 -28.63 5.69 -4.38
N LYS A 137 -27.35 6.10 -4.36
CA LYS A 137 -26.20 5.19 -4.24
C LYS A 137 -25.95 4.85 -2.79
N LYS A 138 -25.72 3.57 -2.52
CA LYS A 138 -25.29 3.07 -1.22
C LYS A 138 -23.77 3.12 -1.13
N CYS A 139 -23.24 3.88 -0.17
CA CYS A 139 -21.79 3.98 0.03
C CYS A 139 -21.44 4.19 1.50
N THR A 140 -20.17 3.96 1.80
CA THR A 140 -19.53 4.32 3.07
C THR A 140 -18.43 5.35 2.80
N ALA A 141 -17.87 5.91 3.88
CA ALA A 141 -16.83 6.94 3.86
C ALA A 141 -16.27 7.08 5.28
N PHE A 142 -15.32 8.01 5.49
CA PHE A 142 -14.97 8.41 6.85
C PHE A 142 -16.23 8.93 7.58
N THR A 143 -16.38 8.59 8.87
CA THR A 143 -17.68 8.69 9.57
C THR A 143 -18.29 10.09 9.56
N SER A 144 -17.46 11.14 9.54
CA SER A 144 -17.95 12.53 9.47
C SER A 144 -18.63 12.89 8.14
N LEU A 145 -18.49 12.07 7.09
CA LEU A 145 -19.12 12.29 5.78
C LEU A 145 -20.53 11.73 5.69
N LYS A 146 -21.04 11.04 6.72
CA LYS A 146 -22.42 10.55 6.73
C LYS A 146 -23.45 11.64 6.36
N PRO A 147 -23.42 12.84 6.99
CA PRO A 147 -24.36 13.90 6.63
C PRO A 147 -24.22 14.37 5.17
N VAL A 148 -22.99 14.41 4.63
CA VAL A 148 -22.73 14.81 3.24
C VAL A 148 -23.37 13.81 2.28
N ILE A 149 -23.21 12.51 2.53
CA ILE A 149 -23.81 11.44 1.73
C ILE A 149 -25.34 11.53 1.77
N GLU A 150 -25.93 11.67 2.95
CA GLU A 150 -27.38 11.75 3.13
C GLU A 150 -27.97 13.01 2.48
N LEU A 151 -27.32 14.17 2.62
CA LEU A 151 -27.74 15.43 1.98
C LEU A 151 -27.66 15.37 0.45
N ALA A 152 -26.69 14.63 -0.10
CA ALA A 152 -26.58 14.35 -1.53
C ALA A 152 -27.61 13.31 -2.03
N GLY A 153 -28.46 12.79 -1.14
CA GLY A 153 -29.48 11.78 -1.45
C GLY A 153 -28.93 10.36 -1.56
N GLY A 154 -27.71 10.11 -1.09
CA GLY A 154 -27.12 8.78 -0.97
C GLY A 154 -27.62 8.02 0.25
N VAL A 155 -27.33 6.72 0.28
CA VAL A 155 -27.68 5.80 1.37
C VAL A 155 -26.41 5.48 2.15
N TRP A 156 -26.29 6.04 3.35
CA TRP A 156 -25.20 5.73 4.27
C TRP A 156 -25.18 4.24 4.61
N TRP A 157 -24.01 3.63 4.52
CA TRP A 157 -23.76 2.30 5.04
C TRP A 157 -22.58 2.29 6.00
N GLU A 158 -22.76 1.54 7.08
CA GLU A 158 -21.80 1.34 8.15
C GLU A 158 -21.69 -0.15 8.44
N GLU A 159 -20.48 -0.60 8.79
CA GLU A 159 -20.21 -2.00 9.09
C GLU A 159 -20.86 -2.41 10.40
N PRO A 160 -21.79 -3.38 10.41
CA PRO A 160 -22.43 -3.81 11.64
C PRO A 160 -21.44 -4.48 12.60
N GLY A 161 -21.47 -4.08 13.88
CA GLY A 161 -20.70 -4.75 14.93
C GLY A 161 -19.24 -4.30 15.08
N VAL A 162 -18.82 -3.28 14.34
CA VAL A 162 -17.49 -2.67 14.49
C VAL A 162 -17.52 -1.63 15.60
N SER A 163 -16.70 -1.82 16.65
CA SER A 163 -16.58 -0.89 17.77
C SER A 163 -15.20 -0.21 17.86
N SER A 164 -14.29 -0.55 16.96
CA SER A 164 -12.90 -0.09 16.97
C SER A 164 -12.43 0.19 15.54
N VAL A 165 -11.63 1.25 15.37
CA VAL A 165 -10.99 1.57 14.09
C VAL A 165 -10.08 0.45 13.56
N ARG A 166 -9.68 -0.47 14.44
CA ARG A 166 -8.83 -1.63 14.12
C ARG A 166 -9.56 -2.74 13.40
N ASP A 167 -10.85 -2.85 13.65
CA ASP A 167 -11.68 -3.93 13.12
C ASP A 167 -12.38 -3.50 11.81
N ILE A 168 -12.18 -2.25 11.39
CA ILE A 168 -12.81 -1.76 10.17
C ILE A 168 -12.13 -2.39 8.95
N THR A 169 -12.88 -3.23 8.25
CA THR A 169 -12.47 -3.82 6.97
C THR A 169 -13.46 -3.50 5.84
N ALA A 170 -14.52 -2.77 6.17
CA ALA A 170 -15.58 -2.36 5.27
C ALA A 170 -15.12 -1.79 3.94
N THR A 171 -15.58 -2.43 2.87
CA THR A 171 -15.72 -1.84 1.55
C THR A 171 -17.11 -2.18 1.00
N VAL A 172 -17.81 -1.19 0.48
CA VAL A 172 -19.16 -1.32 -0.09
C VAL A 172 -19.07 -1.19 -1.59
N LYS A 173 -19.74 -2.09 -2.32
CA LYS A 173 -19.96 -1.98 -3.75
C LYS A 173 -21.45 -1.80 -4.04
N ASP A 174 -21.79 -0.74 -4.74
CA ASP A 174 -23.14 -0.48 -5.28
C ASP A 174 -23.06 -0.09 -6.76
N GLY A 175 -23.34 -1.07 -7.64
CA GLY A 175 -23.10 -0.96 -9.07
C GLY A 175 -21.61 -0.72 -9.36
N ASN A 176 -21.31 0.38 -10.03
CA ASN A 176 -19.96 0.84 -10.35
C ASN A 176 -19.28 1.69 -9.27
N LEU A 177 -19.96 2.03 -8.17
CA LEU A 177 -19.35 2.76 -7.05
C LEU A 177 -18.83 1.76 -6.01
N ILE A 178 -17.52 1.83 -5.71
CA ILE A 178 -16.87 1.07 -4.66
C ILE A 178 -16.29 2.06 -3.65
N SER A 179 -16.70 1.97 -2.39
CA SER A 179 -16.31 2.90 -1.34
C SER A 179 -15.76 2.19 -0.11
N SER A 180 -14.63 2.64 0.41
CA SER A 180 -14.05 2.24 1.70
C SER A 180 -14.15 3.36 2.72
N ILE A 181 -14.12 3.04 4.02
CA ILE A 181 -14.02 4.05 5.08
C ILE A 181 -12.72 4.85 5.02
N GLY A 182 -11.67 4.26 4.45
CA GLY A 182 -10.29 4.77 4.46
C GLY A 182 -9.28 3.64 4.31
N TRP A 183 -8.00 3.94 4.56
CA TRP A 183 -6.88 3.00 4.40
C TRP A 183 -6.96 1.68 5.21
N PRO A 184 -7.65 1.56 6.38
CA PRO A 184 -7.74 0.26 7.07
C PRO A 184 -8.43 -0.83 6.24
N GLY A 185 -9.38 -0.43 5.38
CA GLY A 185 -10.14 -1.31 4.49
C GLY A 185 -9.44 -1.70 3.18
N HIS A 186 -8.18 -1.28 2.97
CA HIS A 186 -7.50 -1.48 1.69
C HIS A 186 -7.39 -2.95 1.24
N GLY A 187 -7.34 -3.92 2.15
CA GLY A 187 -7.30 -5.33 1.76
C GLY A 187 -8.49 -5.74 0.87
N GLU A 188 -9.72 -5.48 1.32
CA GLU A 188 -10.93 -5.81 0.55
C GLU A 188 -11.15 -4.82 -0.61
N TYR A 189 -10.84 -3.53 -0.41
CA TYR A 189 -10.88 -2.52 -1.46
C TYR A 189 -10.05 -2.91 -2.69
N LEU A 190 -8.80 -3.33 -2.49
CA LEU A 190 -7.90 -3.71 -3.57
C LEU A 190 -8.35 -5.00 -4.26
N LYS A 191 -8.92 -5.95 -3.52
CA LYS A 191 -9.48 -7.17 -4.10
C LYS A 191 -10.68 -6.86 -5.01
N LEU A 192 -11.57 -5.95 -4.58
CA LEU A 192 -12.69 -5.48 -5.40
C LEU A 192 -12.22 -4.64 -6.59
N LEU A 193 -11.14 -3.86 -6.42
CA LEU A 193 -10.46 -3.12 -7.48
C LEU A 193 -10.00 -4.06 -8.60
N LEU A 194 -9.18 -5.05 -8.25
CA LEU A 194 -8.70 -6.05 -9.19
C LEU A 194 -9.85 -6.76 -9.89
N HIS A 195 -10.84 -7.25 -9.13
CA HIS A 195 -11.99 -7.93 -9.71
C HIS A 195 -12.79 -7.05 -10.68
N SER A 196 -13.00 -5.77 -10.35
CA SER A 196 -13.82 -4.86 -11.16
C SER A 196 -13.15 -4.43 -12.46
N ILE A 197 -11.82 -4.50 -12.56
CA ILE A 197 -11.09 -4.27 -13.82
C ILE A 197 -10.81 -5.56 -14.60
N GLY A 198 -11.33 -6.71 -14.14
CA GLY A 198 -11.28 -7.99 -14.84
C GLY A 198 -10.18 -8.96 -14.40
N ALA A 199 -9.45 -8.64 -13.32
CA ALA A 199 -8.38 -9.49 -12.84
C ALA A 199 -8.89 -10.85 -12.34
N LYS A 200 -8.16 -11.91 -12.69
CA LYS A 200 -8.29 -13.25 -12.11
C LYS A 200 -6.99 -13.61 -11.42
N VAL A 201 -7.03 -13.61 -10.09
CA VAL A 201 -5.89 -14.03 -9.27
C VAL A 201 -5.89 -15.55 -9.15
N SER A 202 -4.85 -16.20 -9.65
CA SER A 202 -4.63 -17.64 -9.55
C SER A 202 -3.48 -17.93 -8.59
N ARG A 203 -3.67 -18.98 -7.78
CA ARG A 203 -2.70 -19.42 -6.76
C ARG A 203 -2.58 -20.94 -6.77
N THR A 204 -1.38 -21.44 -6.52
CA THR A 204 -1.10 -22.88 -6.41
C THR A 204 -1.52 -23.47 -5.07
N ARG A 205 -1.64 -22.62 -4.04
CA ARG A 205 -2.09 -22.91 -2.67
C ARG A 205 -2.52 -21.62 -1.98
N GLU A 206 -3.12 -21.71 -0.80
CA GLU A 206 -3.28 -20.53 0.05
C GLU A 206 -1.91 -20.07 0.55
N ASN A 207 -1.57 -18.80 0.29
CA ASN A 207 -0.30 -18.22 0.72
C ASN A 207 -0.49 -17.48 2.04
N SER A 208 0.32 -17.86 3.04
CA SER A 208 0.39 -17.16 4.32
C SER A 208 1.72 -16.40 4.46
N VAL A 209 1.66 -15.10 4.74
CA VAL A 209 2.84 -14.21 4.83
C VAL A 209 2.93 -13.60 6.22
N LEU A 210 4.11 -13.69 6.83
CA LEU A 210 4.43 -13.10 8.12
C LEU A 210 5.28 -11.85 7.92
N PHE A 211 4.81 -10.70 8.38
CA PHE A 211 5.60 -9.49 8.56
C PHE A 211 6.09 -9.42 10.01
N ILE A 212 7.38 -9.15 10.20
CA ILE A 212 7.94 -8.83 11.52
C ILE A 212 8.43 -7.40 11.51
N CYS A 213 7.91 -6.58 12.42
CA CYS A 213 8.28 -5.19 12.59
C CYS A 213 8.49 -4.84 14.07
N ALA A 214 8.96 -3.63 14.31
CA ALA A 214 9.11 -2.98 15.60
C ALA A 214 8.80 -1.48 15.43
N ASP A 215 8.91 -0.70 16.49
CA ASP A 215 8.75 0.75 16.40
C ASP A 215 9.74 1.36 15.39
N TYR A 216 9.29 2.42 14.72
CA TYR A 216 9.96 3.12 13.61
C TYR A 216 10.26 2.24 12.39
N VAL A 217 9.42 1.25 12.12
CA VAL A 217 9.35 0.59 10.80
C VAL A 217 8.97 1.62 9.73
N GLU A 218 9.52 1.51 8.53
CA GLU A 218 9.21 2.44 7.44
C GLU A 218 7.72 2.34 7.05
N ASP A 219 7.04 3.49 6.97
CA ASP A 219 5.59 3.63 6.86
C ASP A 219 5.00 2.97 5.61
N TYR A 220 5.59 3.19 4.43
CA TYR A 220 5.21 2.52 3.20
C TYR A 220 5.72 1.08 3.14
N GLU A 221 6.96 0.82 3.55
CA GLU A 221 7.55 -0.52 3.42
C GLU A 221 6.84 -1.59 4.27
N ILE A 222 6.16 -1.19 5.36
CA ILE A 222 5.25 -2.10 6.07
C ILE A 222 3.87 -2.16 5.39
N ASN A 223 3.20 -1.02 5.20
CA ASN A 223 1.76 -1.03 4.94
C ASN A 223 1.42 -1.35 3.49
N VAL A 224 2.18 -0.82 2.52
CA VAL A 224 1.94 -1.04 1.09
C VAL A 224 2.02 -2.53 0.73
N PRO A 225 3.12 -3.25 0.98
CA PRO A 225 3.16 -4.67 0.64
C PRO A 225 2.22 -5.52 1.50
N PHE A 226 1.98 -5.13 2.76
CA PHE A 226 1.00 -5.80 3.63
C PHE A 226 -0.41 -5.77 3.01
N ARG A 227 -0.89 -4.59 2.60
CA ARG A 227 -2.21 -4.41 1.98
C ARG A 227 -2.27 -4.98 0.57
N ALA A 228 -1.22 -4.81 -0.23
CA ALA A 228 -1.16 -5.37 -1.58
C ALA A 228 -1.29 -6.90 -1.57
N LEU A 229 -0.59 -7.59 -0.65
CA LEU A 229 -0.69 -9.04 -0.50
C LEU A 229 -2.08 -9.47 0.03
N GLN A 230 -2.71 -8.70 0.93
CA GLN A 230 -4.10 -8.92 1.31
C GLN A 230 -5.06 -8.80 0.10
N GLY A 231 -4.87 -7.77 -0.73
CA GLY A 231 -5.66 -7.55 -1.95
C GLY A 231 -5.50 -8.67 -2.99
N LEU A 232 -4.33 -9.31 -3.03
CA LEU A 232 -4.06 -10.52 -3.82
C LEU A 232 -4.60 -11.81 -3.17
N GLY A 233 -5.27 -11.70 -2.01
CA GLY A 233 -5.93 -12.81 -1.33
C GLY A 233 -5.01 -13.66 -0.45
N CYS A 234 -3.81 -13.19 -0.11
CA CYS A 234 -2.95 -13.84 0.87
C CYS A 234 -3.52 -13.65 2.29
N ARG A 235 -3.27 -14.63 3.16
CA ARG A 235 -3.38 -14.44 4.62
C ARG A 235 -2.12 -13.72 5.07
N VAL A 236 -2.25 -12.50 5.58
CA VAL A 236 -1.10 -11.69 5.99
C VAL A 236 -1.21 -11.37 7.48
N ASP A 237 -0.22 -11.82 8.24
CA ASP A 237 -0.08 -11.49 9.65
C ASP A 237 1.13 -10.57 9.84
N ALA A 238 1.01 -9.61 10.74
CA ALA A 238 2.10 -8.76 11.20
C ALA A 238 2.22 -8.87 12.72
N VAL A 239 3.45 -9.03 13.19
CA VAL A 239 3.81 -9.21 14.60
C VAL A 239 4.96 -8.28 14.98
N SER A 240 5.06 -7.99 16.27
CA SER A 240 6.23 -7.34 16.85
C SER A 240 6.63 -8.06 18.13
N PRO A 241 7.94 -8.30 18.39
CA PRO A 241 8.41 -8.88 19.64
C PRO A 241 8.00 -8.10 20.90
N THR A 242 7.72 -6.81 20.75
CA THR A 242 7.42 -5.88 21.86
C THR A 242 5.98 -5.42 21.92
N LYS A 243 5.09 -5.93 21.06
CA LYS A 243 3.68 -5.51 20.99
C LYS A 243 2.73 -6.69 20.97
N THR A 244 1.54 -6.48 21.50
CA THR A 244 0.38 -7.37 21.40
C THR A 244 -0.58 -6.86 20.32
N VAL A 245 -1.57 -7.67 19.93
CA VAL A 245 -2.65 -7.26 18.99
C VAL A 245 -3.46 -6.04 19.45
N ALA A 246 -3.32 -5.65 20.73
CA ALA A 246 -3.95 -4.46 21.28
C ALA A 246 -3.10 -3.19 21.13
N GLU A 247 -1.91 -3.27 20.55
CA GLU A 247 -0.92 -2.20 20.50
C GLU A 247 -0.49 -1.87 19.07
N THR A 248 0.23 -0.77 18.92
CA THR A 248 0.71 -0.28 17.64
C THR A 248 2.22 -0.13 17.63
N CYS A 249 2.80 -0.32 16.44
CA CYS A 249 4.12 0.18 16.11
C CYS A 249 3.98 1.60 15.58
N VAL A 250 4.79 2.52 16.10
CA VAL A 250 4.98 3.82 15.44
C VAL A 250 5.74 3.58 14.14
N THR A 251 5.40 4.24 13.04
CA THR A 251 6.18 4.16 11.80
C THR A 251 7.03 5.42 11.58
N ALA A 252 8.01 5.31 10.70
CA ALA A 252 8.84 6.41 10.22
C ALA A 252 8.66 6.59 8.72
N ILE A 253 8.52 7.84 8.28
CA ILE A 253 8.51 8.25 6.87
C ILE A 253 9.92 8.68 6.51
N HIS A 254 10.52 8.01 5.52
CA HIS A 254 11.84 8.35 5.00
C HIS A 254 11.72 8.93 3.59
N ASP A 255 11.94 10.23 3.42
CA ASP A 255 11.74 10.88 2.12
C ASP A 255 12.93 11.74 1.67
N ASP A 256 13.16 11.82 0.36
CA ASP A 256 14.20 12.65 -0.26
C ASP A 256 13.70 14.08 -0.48
N GLU A 257 14.15 14.95 0.43
CA GLU A 257 13.88 16.39 0.42
C GLU A 257 15.10 17.21 -0.01
N GLY A 258 16.03 16.60 -0.76
CA GLY A 258 17.24 17.27 -1.27
C GLY A 258 18.42 17.30 -0.29
N GLY A 259 18.37 16.51 0.78
CA GLY A 259 19.45 16.34 1.74
C GLY A 259 20.52 15.34 1.28
N GLN A 260 21.65 15.26 2.01
CA GLN A 260 22.66 14.22 1.78
C GLN A 260 22.17 12.81 2.17
N ILE A 261 21.20 12.78 3.10
CA ILE A 261 20.45 11.61 3.56
C ILE A 261 18.96 11.99 3.56
N CYS A 262 18.08 10.99 3.52
CA CYS A 262 16.65 11.21 3.59
C CYS A 262 16.26 11.89 4.91
N SER A 263 15.18 12.66 4.88
CA SER A 263 14.50 13.14 6.08
C SER A 263 13.84 11.97 6.82
N GLU A 264 13.60 12.11 8.13
CA GLU A 264 12.78 11.20 8.92
C GLU A 264 11.63 11.98 9.55
N LYS A 265 10.41 11.56 9.28
CA LYS A 265 9.17 12.12 9.84
C LYS A 265 8.38 11.01 10.52
N ARG A 266 7.48 11.37 11.43
CA ARG A 266 6.55 10.40 12.01
C ARG A 266 5.47 10.04 10.97
N GLY A 267 5.23 8.75 10.75
CA GLY A 267 4.13 8.26 9.93
C GLY A 267 2.92 7.83 10.75
N HIS A 268 2.14 6.90 10.19
CA HIS A 268 0.97 6.30 10.82
C HIS A 268 1.34 5.42 12.03
N ASN A 269 0.35 5.09 12.85
CA ASN A 269 0.46 3.90 13.70
C ASN A 269 0.11 2.66 12.88
N PHE A 270 0.99 1.67 12.91
CA PHE A 270 0.75 0.36 12.32
C PHE A 270 0.23 -0.62 13.37
N TYR A 271 -0.94 -1.20 13.12
CA TYR A 271 -1.60 -2.16 14.01
C TYR A 271 -1.13 -3.58 13.69
N VAL A 272 -0.49 -4.25 14.65
CA VAL A 272 -0.18 -5.68 14.53
C VAL A 272 -1.45 -6.50 14.70
N ASN A 273 -1.61 -7.56 13.91
CA ASN A 273 -2.83 -8.38 13.88
C ASN A 273 -2.63 -9.83 14.35
N ALA A 274 -1.41 -10.18 14.79
CA ALA A 274 -1.11 -11.47 15.41
C ALA A 274 -0.16 -11.31 16.61
N ASN A 275 -0.18 -12.28 17.54
CA ASN A 275 0.71 -12.26 18.71
C ASN A 275 2.07 -12.88 18.38
N TRP A 276 3.13 -12.26 18.89
CA TRP A 276 4.50 -12.77 18.80
C TRP A 276 4.67 -14.19 19.36
N SER A 277 3.94 -14.53 20.43
CA SER A 277 3.97 -15.86 21.06
C SER A 277 3.48 -16.97 20.15
N ASP A 278 2.60 -16.64 19.20
CA ASP A 278 1.85 -17.63 18.42
C ASP A 278 2.51 -17.94 17.06
N VAL A 279 3.62 -17.25 16.79
CA VAL A 279 4.43 -17.40 15.57
C VAL A 279 5.10 -18.77 15.55
N CYS A 280 4.77 -19.53 14.53
CA CYS A 280 5.41 -20.80 14.19
C CYS A 280 5.65 -20.81 12.69
N VAL A 281 6.86 -21.20 12.26
CA VAL A 281 7.26 -21.20 10.86
C VAL A 281 6.29 -21.98 9.99
N ASP A 282 5.74 -23.09 10.48
CA ASP A 282 4.86 -23.98 9.70
C ASP A 282 3.53 -23.34 9.28
N LYS A 283 3.10 -22.25 9.94
CA LYS A 283 1.89 -21.51 9.59
C LYS A 283 2.06 -20.57 8.38
N TYR A 284 3.30 -20.31 7.95
CA TYR A 284 3.60 -19.30 6.96
C TYR A 284 4.42 -19.86 5.81
N ASP A 285 4.24 -19.30 4.61
CA ASP A 285 5.03 -19.60 3.43
C ASP A 285 6.15 -18.60 3.19
N CYS A 286 6.01 -17.42 3.79
CA CYS A 286 6.90 -16.28 3.62
C CYS A 286 7.08 -15.51 4.91
N ILE A 287 8.29 -15.02 5.12
CA ILE A 287 8.63 -14.02 6.14
C ILE A 287 9.18 -12.76 5.47
N VAL A 288 8.68 -11.59 5.87
CA VAL A 288 9.05 -10.28 5.32
C VAL A 288 9.52 -9.38 6.45
N PHE A 289 10.66 -8.72 6.23
CA PHE A 289 11.20 -7.67 7.09
C PHE A 289 11.19 -6.34 6.33
N PRO A 290 10.27 -5.43 6.64
CA PRO A 290 10.33 -4.06 6.16
C PRO A 290 11.54 -3.31 6.73
N GLY A 291 11.91 -2.20 6.09
CA GLY A 291 13.03 -1.37 6.48
C GLY A 291 12.66 -0.29 7.50
N GLY A 292 13.29 0.87 7.34
CA GLY A 292 13.27 1.95 8.31
C GLY A 292 14.24 1.67 9.46
N ARG A 293 13.84 1.98 10.69
CA ARG A 293 14.66 1.77 11.89
C ARG A 293 14.23 0.58 12.73
N SER A 294 13.10 -0.04 12.41
CA SER A 294 12.67 -1.30 13.02
C SER A 294 13.74 -2.40 12.97
N PRO A 295 14.48 -2.62 11.86
CA PRO A 295 15.52 -3.64 11.81
C PRO A 295 16.66 -3.45 12.81
N GLU A 296 16.95 -2.20 13.22
CA GLU A 296 17.97 -1.90 14.25
C GLU A 296 17.61 -2.54 15.61
N LEU A 297 16.31 -2.67 15.88
CA LEU A 297 15.78 -3.27 17.11
C LEU A 297 15.64 -4.80 17.00
N LEU A 298 15.36 -5.30 15.78
CA LEU A 298 15.10 -6.72 15.54
C LEU A 298 16.37 -7.56 15.37
N VAL A 299 17.47 -6.95 14.92
CA VAL A 299 18.72 -7.68 14.58
C VAL A 299 19.38 -8.36 15.79
N SER A 300 19.11 -7.87 17.00
CA SER A 300 19.62 -8.42 18.26
C SER A 300 18.67 -9.42 18.93
N ASP A 301 17.47 -9.62 18.39
CA ASP A 301 16.49 -10.57 18.95
C ASP A 301 16.80 -12.00 18.47
N GLU A 302 17.20 -12.87 19.40
CA GLU A 302 17.60 -14.25 19.10
C GLU A 302 16.48 -15.07 18.46
N LYS A 303 15.22 -14.85 18.85
CA LYS A 303 14.07 -15.57 18.29
C LYS A 303 13.80 -15.11 16.87
N VAL A 304 13.89 -13.80 16.58
CA VAL A 304 13.81 -13.28 15.20
C VAL A 304 14.85 -13.93 14.31
N ILE A 305 16.11 -13.96 14.75
CA ILE A 305 17.22 -14.56 13.98
C ILE A 305 17.02 -16.06 13.79
N SER A 306 16.57 -16.78 14.82
CA SER A 306 16.25 -18.20 14.74
C SER A 306 15.12 -18.50 13.75
N LEU A 307 14.07 -17.67 13.73
CA LEU A 307 12.97 -17.81 12.78
C LEU A 307 13.47 -17.68 11.34
N VAL A 308 14.27 -16.65 11.04
CA VAL A 308 14.80 -16.45 9.67
C VAL A 308 15.60 -17.68 9.20
N LYS A 309 16.43 -18.25 10.09
CA LYS A 309 17.20 -19.48 9.80
C LYS A 309 16.28 -20.67 9.55
N GLU A 310 15.27 -20.88 10.38
CA GLU A 310 14.32 -21.98 10.22
C GLU A 310 13.49 -21.84 8.91
N PHE A 311 13.08 -20.62 8.54
CA PHE A 311 12.46 -20.36 7.24
C PHE A 311 13.40 -20.75 6.10
N ALA A 312 14.70 -20.43 6.20
CA ALA A 312 15.69 -20.77 5.17
C ALA A 312 15.92 -22.28 5.08
N GLU A 313 16.06 -22.97 6.21
CA GLU A 313 16.24 -24.42 6.31
C GLU A 313 15.05 -25.19 5.73
N LYS A 314 13.83 -24.72 5.99
CA LYS A 314 12.59 -25.27 5.40
C LYS A 314 12.38 -24.86 3.94
N GLY A 315 13.30 -24.09 3.36
CA GLY A 315 13.20 -23.61 1.99
C GLY A 315 11.95 -22.76 1.76
N LYS A 316 11.57 -21.92 2.72
CA LYS A 316 10.45 -20.96 2.59
C LYS A 316 10.93 -19.65 2.02
N VAL A 317 10.00 -18.77 1.64
CA VAL A 317 10.33 -17.48 1.05
C VAL A 317 10.76 -16.51 2.14
N ILE A 318 11.85 -15.78 1.90
CA ILE A 318 12.37 -14.78 2.82
C ILE A 318 12.51 -13.47 2.06
N ALA A 319 12.03 -12.39 2.65
CA ALA A 319 12.03 -11.08 2.02
C ALA A 319 12.54 -9.97 2.94
N GLY A 320 13.30 -9.02 2.39
CA GLY A 320 13.83 -7.87 3.12
C GLY A 320 13.82 -6.60 2.28
N ILE A 321 13.24 -5.53 2.81
CA ILE A 321 13.12 -4.23 2.13
C ILE A 321 14.02 -3.23 2.86
N GLY A 322 14.83 -2.46 2.14
CA GLY A 322 15.73 -1.46 2.73
C GLY A 322 16.61 -2.07 3.84
N GLN A 323 16.51 -1.49 5.02
CA GLN A 323 17.22 -1.93 6.23
C GLN A 323 16.74 -3.29 6.75
N GLY A 324 15.61 -3.83 6.31
CA GLY A 324 15.13 -5.16 6.69
C GLY A 324 16.12 -6.28 6.35
N GLN A 325 16.98 -6.03 5.35
CA GLN A 325 18.10 -6.92 5.01
C GLN A 325 19.14 -7.03 6.14
N TRP A 326 19.15 -6.14 7.14
CA TRP A 326 20.07 -6.23 8.28
C TRP A 326 19.78 -7.46 9.14
N VAL A 327 18.49 -7.79 9.32
CA VAL A 327 18.06 -9.02 9.99
C VAL A 327 18.49 -10.24 9.18
N LEU A 328 18.33 -10.19 7.86
CA LEU A 328 18.73 -11.28 6.96
C LEU A 328 20.25 -11.50 6.97
N ALA A 329 21.03 -10.42 7.01
CA ALA A 329 22.47 -10.45 7.14
C ALA A 329 22.90 -11.12 8.46
N ALA A 330 22.29 -10.73 9.58
CA ALA A 330 22.57 -11.32 10.89
C ALA A 330 22.17 -12.81 10.99
N ALA A 331 21.12 -13.22 10.28
CA ALA A 331 20.74 -14.61 10.15
C ALA A 331 21.69 -15.43 9.24
N GLY A 332 22.56 -14.76 8.47
CA GLY A 332 23.52 -15.40 7.57
C GLY A 332 22.92 -15.87 6.23
N VAL A 333 21.67 -15.49 5.94
CA VAL A 333 20.94 -16.01 4.75
C VAL A 333 21.30 -15.28 3.45
N LEU A 334 22.09 -14.21 3.53
CA LEU A 334 22.57 -13.46 2.36
C LEU A 334 23.83 -14.07 1.71
N LYS A 335 24.52 -14.99 2.37
CA LYS A 335 25.81 -15.51 1.92
C LYS A 335 25.71 -16.18 0.54
N GLY A 336 26.48 -15.67 -0.43
CA GLY A 336 26.49 -16.14 -1.82
C GLY A 336 25.21 -15.86 -2.60
N LYS A 337 24.36 -14.94 -2.10
CA LYS A 337 23.09 -14.56 -2.73
C LYS A 337 23.20 -13.17 -3.34
N LYS A 338 22.58 -12.99 -4.50
CA LYS A 338 22.40 -11.67 -5.12
C LYS A 338 21.30 -10.92 -4.38
N CYS A 339 21.58 -9.68 -4.02
CA CYS A 339 20.67 -8.82 -3.26
C CYS A 339 20.59 -7.43 -3.90
N ALA A 340 19.38 -6.85 -3.89
CA ALA A 340 19.19 -5.43 -4.13
C ALA A 340 19.80 -4.66 -2.96
N SER A 341 20.42 -3.52 -3.20
CA SER A 341 20.97 -2.73 -2.11
C SER A 341 21.03 -1.24 -2.42
N SER A 342 20.54 -0.43 -1.49
CA SER A 342 20.80 1.01 -1.47
C SER A 342 22.23 1.30 -1.00
N ARG A 343 22.64 2.58 -1.07
CA ARG A 343 24.01 3.03 -0.73
C ARG A 343 24.46 2.56 0.66
N GLY A 344 23.60 2.68 1.67
CA GLY A 344 23.93 2.29 3.06
C GLY A 344 24.01 0.77 3.24
N MET A 345 23.03 0.03 2.72
CA MET A 345 22.98 -1.43 2.87
C MET A 345 24.07 -2.18 2.12
N LYS A 346 24.73 -1.52 1.15
CA LYS A 346 25.76 -2.15 0.31
C LYS A 346 26.92 -2.71 1.14
N VAL A 347 27.27 -2.02 2.22
CA VAL A 347 28.32 -2.45 3.13
C VAL A 347 27.87 -3.70 3.89
N ILE A 348 26.65 -3.69 4.43
CA ILE A 348 26.09 -4.80 5.20
C ILE A 348 25.97 -6.06 4.36
N VAL A 349 25.38 -5.96 3.15
CA VAL A 349 25.23 -7.10 2.25
C VAL A 349 26.59 -7.73 1.94
N LYS A 350 27.61 -6.92 1.63
CA LYS A 350 28.96 -7.41 1.36
C LYS A 350 29.61 -8.08 2.57
N LEU A 351 29.48 -7.50 3.76
CA LEU A 351 30.01 -8.09 5.00
C LEU A 351 29.33 -9.42 5.34
N ALA A 352 28.05 -9.57 5.01
CA ALA A 352 27.32 -10.82 5.14
C ALA A 352 27.68 -11.87 4.06
N GLY A 353 28.58 -11.52 3.13
CA GLY A 353 28.99 -12.39 2.02
C GLY A 353 27.97 -12.44 0.87
N GLY A 354 27.04 -11.49 0.80
CA GLY A 354 26.12 -11.32 -0.31
C GLY A 354 26.74 -10.57 -1.48
N GLU A 355 26.20 -10.82 -2.67
CA GLU A 355 26.53 -10.14 -3.91
C GLU A 355 25.55 -8.99 -4.11
N VAL A 356 26.05 -7.80 -4.40
CA VAL A 356 25.20 -6.63 -4.66
C VAL A 356 25.05 -6.49 -6.17
N GLY A 357 23.82 -6.28 -6.64
CA GLY A 357 23.53 -5.96 -8.04
C GLY A 357 24.46 -4.88 -8.60
N GLU A 358 24.86 -5.02 -9.86
CA GLU A 358 25.88 -4.15 -10.47
C GLU A 358 25.34 -2.74 -10.78
N SER A 359 24.02 -2.57 -10.89
CA SER A 359 23.36 -1.27 -11.15
C SER A 359 22.36 -0.88 -10.05
N ILE A 360 22.19 0.43 -9.85
CA ILE A 360 21.17 1.04 -8.97
C ILE A 360 19.74 0.78 -9.53
N GLU A 361 19.63 0.39 -10.80
CA GLU A 361 18.37 0.09 -11.49
C GLU A 361 17.73 -1.22 -11.03
N GLU A 362 18.48 -2.12 -10.37
CA GLU A 362 17.93 -3.32 -9.73
C GLU A 362 17.32 -2.97 -8.37
N GLY A 363 16.27 -2.13 -8.37
CA GLY A 363 15.55 -1.71 -7.17
C GLY A 363 15.02 -2.88 -6.34
N CYS A 364 14.75 -4.03 -6.99
CA CYS A 364 14.41 -5.29 -6.36
C CYS A 364 15.08 -6.48 -7.06
N VAL A 365 15.56 -7.44 -6.28
CA VAL A 365 16.23 -8.66 -6.75
C VAL A 365 15.64 -9.88 -6.08
N SER A 366 15.27 -10.87 -6.90
CA SER A 366 14.92 -12.23 -6.47
C SER A 366 16.04 -13.21 -6.81
N HIS A 367 16.60 -13.85 -5.79
CA HIS A 367 17.56 -14.95 -5.92
C HIS A 367 16.92 -16.23 -5.34
N GLY A 368 16.24 -16.99 -6.19
CA GLY A 368 15.51 -18.18 -5.77
C GLY A 368 14.32 -17.83 -4.86
N LYS A 369 14.43 -18.13 -3.57
CA LYS A 369 13.40 -17.84 -2.55
C LYS A 369 13.73 -16.63 -1.66
N LEU A 370 14.83 -15.95 -1.95
CA LEU A 370 15.20 -14.69 -1.30
C LEU A 370 14.77 -13.52 -2.19
N VAL A 371 13.97 -12.60 -1.66
CA VAL A 371 13.57 -11.37 -2.34
C VAL A 371 14.07 -10.16 -1.56
N THR A 372 14.78 -9.25 -2.21
CA THR A 372 15.33 -8.06 -1.55
C THR A 372 14.99 -6.81 -2.34
N ALA A 373 14.69 -5.71 -1.66
CA ALA A 373 14.42 -4.42 -2.28
C ALA A 373 15.22 -3.30 -1.61
N THR A 374 15.52 -2.24 -2.36
CA THR A 374 16.37 -1.13 -1.91
C THR A 374 15.68 -0.16 -0.94
N GLY A 375 14.34 -0.10 -0.98
CA GLY A 375 13.49 0.75 -0.14
C GLY A 375 12.10 0.95 -0.77
N TRP A 376 11.32 1.89 -0.25
CA TRP A 376 9.92 2.11 -0.68
C TRP A 376 9.75 2.45 -2.18
N LEU A 377 10.71 3.11 -2.82
CA LEU A 377 10.67 3.38 -4.27
C LEU A 377 10.65 2.11 -5.14
N ALA A 378 11.10 0.98 -4.59
CA ALA A 378 11.14 -0.30 -5.28
C ALA A 378 9.94 -1.20 -4.94
N LEU A 379 8.91 -0.69 -4.26
CA LEU A 379 7.78 -1.51 -3.81
C LEU A 379 6.96 -2.12 -4.95
N THR A 380 6.87 -1.43 -6.10
CA THR A 380 6.24 -1.97 -7.30
C THR A 380 6.90 -3.28 -7.73
N ASP A 381 8.23 -3.28 -7.88
CA ASP A 381 8.99 -4.47 -8.25
C ASP A 381 8.99 -5.51 -7.13
N PHE A 382 9.06 -5.07 -5.87
CA PHE A 382 9.02 -5.96 -4.71
C PHE A 382 7.73 -6.77 -4.66
N VAL A 383 6.56 -6.10 -4.77
CA VAL A 383 5.26 -6.78 -4.78
C VAL A 383 5.16 -7.73 -5.98
N SER A 384 5.64 -7.31 -7.15
CA SER A 384 5.63 -8.14 -8.37
C SER A 384 6.47 -9.40 -8.22
N GLN A 385 7.75 -9.25 -7.85
CA GLN A 385 8.69 -10.36 -7.70
C GLN A 385 8.29 -11.29 -6.55
N LEU A 386 7.89 -10.74 -5.39
CA LEU A 386 7.45 -11.55 -4.25
C LEU A 386 6.20 -12.37 -4.61
N SER A 387 5.24 -11.78 -5.30
CA SER A 387 4.05 -12.48 -5.77
C SER A 387 4.41 -13.64 -6.70
N GLY A 388 5.33 -13.42 -7.66
CA GLY A 388 5.82 -14.46 -8.54
C GLY A 388 6.52 -15.61 -7.80
N VAL A 389 7.39 -15.29 -6.83
CA VAL A 389 8.07 -16.30 -5.99
C VAL A 389 7.10 -17.09 -5.12
N LEU A 390 5.98 -16.48 -4.71
CA LEU A 390 4.90 -17.15 -3.99
C LEU A 390 3.97 -17.98 -4.87
N GLY A 391 4.16 -17.95 -6.20
CA GLY A 391 3.32 -18.65 -7.17
C GLY A 391 1.96 -18.00 -7.36
N LEU A 392 1.84 -16.70 -7.07
CA LEU A 392 0.67 -15.89 -7.41
C LEU A 392 0.80 -15.43 -8.86
N SER A 393 -0.31 -15.47 -9.58
CA SER A 393 -0.39 -14.92 -10.93
C SER A 393 -1.71 -14.17 -11.09
N VAL A 394 -1.66 -13.05 -11.81
CA VAL A 394 -2.83 -12.25 -12.13
C VAL A 394 -2.93 -12.13 -13.64
N VAL A 395 -4.10 -12.45 -14.18
CA VAL A 395 -4.42 -12.28 -15.60
C VAL A 395 -5.64 -11.39 -15.74
N PHE A 396 -5.69 -10.59 -16.79
CA PHE A 396 -6.76 -9.63 -17.08
C PHE A 396 -7.56 -10.01 -18.31
#